data_AF-A0A1G0WCE5-F1
#
_entry.id   AF-A0A1G0WCE5-F1
#
_cell.length_a   1.000
_cell.length_b   1.000
_cell.length_c   1.000
_cell.angle_alpha   90.00
_cell.angle_beta   90.00
_cell.angle_gamma   90.00
#
_symmetry.space_group_name_H-M   'P 1'
#
loop_
_entity.id
_entity.type
_entity.pdbx_description
1 polymer ?
#
loop_
_entity_poly.entity_id
_entity_poly.type
_entity_poly.pdbx_seq_one_letter_code
_entity_poly.pdbx_strand_id
1 'polypeptide(L)'
;MPSLTVRNIPDGLLDRIRILSIHERRSINNEVLAILEKGVESQIVTELNKPQSILSKSTQIDLWKDLCGKWTDDRKTDEIIEDIYNARTKGRDVNL
;
A
#
# COMPACT_ATOMS: atom_id res chain seq x y z
N MET A 1 -5.19 -34.41 15.30
CA MET A 1 -4.51 -33.16 14.92
C MET A 1 -4.33 -33.15 13.42
N PRO A 2 -4.65 -32.06 12.72
CA PRO A 2 -4.36 -31.95 11.30
C PRO A 2 -2.84 -32.03 11.08
N SER A 3 -2.42 -32.75 10.05
CA SER A 3 -1.01 -32.80 9.62
C SER A 3 -0.92 -32.14 8.26
N LEU A 4 0.13 -31.35 8.05
CA LEU A 4 0.37 -30.60 6.83
C LEU A 4 1.71 -31.05 6.24
N THR A 5 1.72 -31.44 4.97
CA THR A 5 2.94 -31.71 4.21
C THR A 5 3.10 -30.63 3.16
N VAL A 6 4.16 -29.83 3.28
CA VAL A 6 4.51 -28.80 2.29
C VAL A 6 5.61 -29.36 1.40
N ARG A 7 5.38 -29.34 0.08
CA ARG A 7 6.34 -29.82 -0.92
C ARG A 7 6.96 -28.65 -1.66
N ASN A 8 8.10 -28.90 -2.30
CA ASN A 8 8.80 -27.92 -3.15
C ASN A 8 9.20 -26.63 -2.42
N ILE A 9 9.64 -26.75 -1.16
CA ILE A 9 10.20 -25.61 -0.43
C ILE A 9 11.58 -25.31 -1.05
N PRO A 10 11.84 -24.08 -1.52
CA PRO A 10 13.17 -23.71 -1.99
C PRO A 10 14.21 -23.92 -0.90
N ASP A 11 15.37 -24.49 -1.23
CA ASP A 11 16.40 -24.81 -0.23
C ASP A 11 16.81 -23.58 0.60
N GLY A 12 17.00 -22.44 -0.07
CA GLY A 12 17.34 -21.19 0.59
C GLY A 12 16.24 -20.62 1.50
N LEU A 13 14.98 -21.06 1.36
CA LEU A 13 13.91 -20.71 2.29
C LEU A 13 13.97 -21.59 3.55
N LEU A 14 14.19 -22.89 3.39
CA LEU A 14 14.32 -23.82 4.51
C LEU A 14 15.51 -23.46 5.41
N ASP A 15 16.62 -23.03 4.82
CA ASP A 15 17.80 -22.58 5.58
C ASP A 15 17.52 -21.32 6.41
N ARG A 16 16.77 -20.35 5.86
CA ARG A 16 16.34 -19.15 6.61
C ARG A 16 15.44 -19.52 7.77
N ILE A 17 14.48 -20.42 7.56
CA ILE A 17 13.60 -20.93 8.64
C ILE A 17 14.43 -21.62 9.72
N ARG A 18 15.45 -22.39 9.34
CA ARG A 18 16.36 -23.03 10.30
C ARG A 18 17.12 -22.00 11.13
N ILE A 19 17.69 -20.98 10.49
CA ILE A 19 18.39 -19.88 11.19
C ILE A 19 17.46 -19.18 12.19
N LEU A 20 16.23 -18.85 11.76
CA LEU A 20 15.22 -18.24 12.62
C LEU A 20 14.85 -19.14 13.80
N SER A 21 14.66 -20.43 13.57
CA SER A 21 14.32 -21.39 14.64
C SER A 21 15.39 -21.47 15.73
N ILE A 22 16.67 -21.39 15.36
CA ILE A 22 17.79 -21.35 16.30
C ILE A 22 17.77 -20.06 17.11
N HIS A 23 17.57 -18.93 16.44
CA HIS A 23 17.50 -17.61 17.07
C HIS A 23 16.35 -17.52 18.08
N GLU A 24 15.16 -17.96 17.69
CA GLU A 24 13.94 -17.94 18.51
C GLU A 24 13.86 -19.09 19.53
N ARG A 25 14.86 -20.01 19.52
CA ARG A 25 14.94 -21.20 20.38
C ARG A 25 13.69 -22.09 20.28
N ARG A 26 13.25 -22.35 19.05
CA ARG A 26 12.08 -23.18 18.73
C ARG A 26 12.46 -24.33 17.83
N SER A 27 11.64 -25.38 17.81
CA SER A 27 11.77 -26.41 16.77
C SER A 27 11.41 -25.82 15.41
N ILE A 28 11.96 -26.39 14.34
CA ILE A 28 11.65 -25.96 12.96
C ILE A 28 10.14 -26.02 12.70
N ASN A 29 9.46 -27.08 13.15
CA ASN A 29 8.02 -27.20 12.98
C ASN A 29 7.25 -26.09 13.69
N ASN A 30 7.67 -25.71 14.91
CA ASN A 30 7.01 -24.65 15.65
C ASN A 30 7.30 -23.27 15.04
N GLU A 31 8.49 -23.08 14.47
CA GLU A 31 8.81 -21.86 13.73
C GLU A 31 8.00 -21.74 12.43
N VAL A 32 7.82 -22.84 11.71
CA VAL A 32 6.91 -22.88 10.53
C VAL A 32 5.49 -22.50 10.92
N LEU A 33 4.98 -23.01 12.05
CA LEU A 33 3.65 -22.63 12.56
C LEU A 33 3.57 -21.13 12.87
N ALA A 34 4.54 -20.59 13.61
CA ALA A 34 4.58 -19.16 13.94
C ALA A 34 4.63 -18.26 12.69
N ILE A 35 5.38 -18.66 11.66
CA ILE A 35 5.43 -17.94 10.39
C ILE A 35 4.08 -18.00 9.66
N LEU A 36 3.42 -19.17 9.66
CA LEU A 36 2.11 -19.33 9.04
C LEU A 36 1.04 -18.48 9.74
N GLU A 37 1.02 -18.44 11.07
CA GLU A 37 0.11 -17.60 11.85
C GLU A 37 0.28 -16.12 11.50
N LYS A 38 1.52 -15.62 11.54
CA LYS A 38 1.83 -14.24 11.16
C LYS A 38 1.48 -13.95 9.69
N GLY A 39 1.73 -14.91 8.80
CA GLY A 39 1.42 -14.80 7.38
C GLY A 39 -0.09 -14.65 7.14
N VAL A 40 -0.89 -15.48 7.79
CA VAL A 40 -2.36 -15.43 7.72
C VAL A 40 -2.88 -14.11 8.30
N GLU A 41 -2.40 -13.69 9.46
CA GLU A 41 -2.80 -12.42 10.07
C GLU A 41 -2.48 -11.23 9.15
N SER A 42 -1.27 -11.21 8.57
CA SER A 42 -0.88 -10.15 7.63
C SER A 42 -1.74 -10.12 6.36
N GLN A 43 -2.16 -11.29 5.85
CA GLN A 43 -3.06 -11.36 4.70
C GLN A 43 -4.45 -10.87 5.06
N ILE A 44 -4.99 -11.27 6.21
CA ILE A 44 -6.31 -10.80 6.68
C ILE A 44 -6.29 -9.28 6.82
N VAL A 45 -5.28 -8.71 7.49
CA VAL A 45 -5.12 -7.26 7.61
C VAL A 45 -5.02 -6.60 6.24
N THR A 46 -4.27 -7.19 5.30
CA THR A 46 -4.13 -6.64 3.95
C THR A 46 -5.42 -6.70 3.15
N GLU A 47 -6.18 -7.80 3.20
CA GLU A 47 -7.44 -7.94 2.47
C GLU A 47 -8.56 -7.09 3.09
N LEU A 48 -8.58 -6.94 4.41
CA LEU A 48 -9.53 -6.06 5.11
C LEU A 48 -9.21 -4.58 4.90
N ASN A 49 -7.91 -4.22 4.83
CA ASN A 49 -7.47 -2.84 4.60
C ASN A 49 -7.25 -2.50 3.13
N LYS A 50 -7.41 -3.45 2.20
CA LYS A 50 -7.58 -3.09 0.80
C LYS A 50 -8.76 -2.15 0.78
N PRO A 51 -8.61 -0.90 0.33
CA PRO A 51 -9.77 -0.10 0.01
C PRO A 51 -10.50 -0.92 -1.05
N GLN A 52 -11.59 -1.57 -0.66
CA GLN A 52 -12.55 -2.03 -1.64
C GLN A 52 -12.91 -0.75 -2.37
N SER A 53 -12.42 -0.62 -3.59
CA SER A 53 -12.87 0.43 -4.47
C SER A 53 -14.36 0.19 -4.60
N ILE A 54 -15.15 0.93 -3.80
CA ILE A 54 -16.61 0.85 -3.75
C ILE A 54 -17.17 1.00 -5.17
N LEU A 55 -16.39 1.68 -6.02
CA LEU A 55 -16.66 1.92 -7.42
C LEU A 55 -15.85 0.98 -8.31
N SER A 56 -16.50 0.45 -9.34
CA SER A 56 -15.81 -0.22 -10.42
C SER A 56 -14.83 0.74 -11.12
N LYS A 57 -13.76 0.22 -11.72
CA LYS A 57 -12.79 1.05 -12.48
C LYS A 57 -13.47 1.88 -13.57
N SER A 58 -14.47 1.33 -14.25
CA SER A 58 -15.26 2.05 -15.26
C SER A 58 -16.00 3.23 -14.63
N THR A 59 -16.67 3.02 -13.50
CA THR A 59 -17.39 4.09 -12.79
C THR A 59 -16.46 5.21 -12.34
N GLN A 60 -15.23 4.89 -11.89
CA GLN A 60 -14.24 5.90 -11.56
C GLN A 60 -13.84 6.72 -12.80
N ILE A 61 -13.54 6.05 -13.92
CA ILE A 61 -13.17 6.73 -15.17
C ILE A 61 -14.29 7.66 -15.64
N ASP A 62 -15.54 7.22 -15.54
CA ASP A 62 -16.69 8.03 -15.93
C ASP A 62 -16.88 9.23 -15.01
N LEU A 63 -16.70 9.07 -13.69
CA LEU A 63 -16.69 10.19 -12.73
C LEU A 63 -15.58 11.19 -13.02
N TRP A 64 -14.37 10.72 -13.33
CA TRP A 64 -13.25 11.61 -13.68
C TRP A 64 -13.55 12.39 -14.97
N LYS A 65 -14.06 11.71 -16.00
CA LYS A 65 -14.47 12.35 -17.25
C LYS A 65 -15.57 13.38 -17.03
N ASP A 66 -16.53 13.07 -16.15
CA ASP A 66 -17.63 13.97 -15.82
C ASP A 66 -17.13 15.22 -15.07
N LEU A 67 -16.15 15.08 -14.17
CA LEU A 67 -15.57 16.20 -13.42
C LEU A 67 -14.67 17.10 -14.29
N CYS A 68 -14.05 16.55 -15.34
CA CYS A 68 -13.18 17.31 -16.24
C CYS A 68 -13.94 18.49 -16.88
N GLY A 69 -13.45 19.71 -16.69
CA GLY A 69 -14.01 20.92 -17.29
C GLY A 69 -15.26 21.47 -16.60
N LYS A 70 -15.73 20.83 -15.51
CA LYS A 70 -16.82 21.37 -14.68
C LYS A 70 -16.36 22.33 -13.59
N TRP A 71 -15.04 22.47 -13.40
CA TRP A 71 -14.53 23.49 -12.49
C TRP A 71 -14.80 24.87 -13.09
N THR A 72 -15.74 25.58 -12.49
CA THR A 72 -16.04 26.98 -12.78
C THR A 72 -15.51 27.86 -11.66
N ASP A 73 -14.92 28.99 -12.02
CA ASP A 73 -14.52 30.03 -11.09
C ASP A 73 -15.24 31.31 -11.53
N ASP A 74 -15.99 31.93 -10.62
CA ASP A 74 -16.75 33.15 -10.89
C ASP A 74 -15.84 34.39 -10.94
N ARG A 75 -14.60 34.26 -10.48
CA ARG A 75 -13.59 35.33 -10.50
C ARG A 75 -13.07 35.55 -11.91
N LYS A 76 -12.71 36.80 -12.20
CA LYS A 76 -12.06 37.12 -13.47
C LYS A 76 -10.64 36.57 -13.50
N THR A 77 -10.14 36.32 -14.71
CA THR A 77 -8.77 35.85 -14.92
C THR A 77 -7.75 36.75 -14.22
N ASP A 78 -7.93 38.07 -14.27
CA ASP A 78 -7.01 39.03 -13.65
C ASP A 78 -6.99 38.92 -12.12
N GLU A 79 -8.17 38.71 -11.50
CA GLU A 79 -8.31 38.53 -10.05
C GLU A 79 -7.60 37.24 -9.59
N ILE A 80 -7.72 36.17 -10.37
CA ILE A 80 -7.04 34.90 -10.10
C ILE A 80 -5.52 35.05 -10.23
N ILE A 81 -5.07 35.76 -11.26
CA ILE A 81 -3.64 36.03 -11.48
C ILE A 81 -3.06 36.83 -10.31
N GLU A 82 -3.75 37.88 -9.87
CA GLU A 82 -3.32 38.73 -8.76
C GLU A 82 -3.29 37.96 -7.43
N ASP A 83 -4.31 37.14 -7.16
CA ASP A 83 -4.36 36.26 -5.98
C ASP A 83 -3.19 35.26 -5.95
N ILE A 84 -2.86 34.65 -7.09
CA ILE A 84 -1.71 33.75 -7.20
C ILE A 84 -0.39 34.48 -6.93
N TYR A 85 -0.20 35.68 -7.49
CA TYR A 85 1.01 36.46 -7.25
C TYR A 85 1.15 36.88 -5.79
N ASN A 86 0.05 37.29 -5.16
CA ASN A 86 0.03 37.65 -3.74
C ASN A 86 0.31 36.46 -2.82
N ALA A 87 -0.16 35.27 -3.18
CA ALA A 87 0.07 34.05 -2.40
C ALA A 87 1.47 33.44 -2.61
N ARG A 88 2.21 33.84 -3.66
CA ARG A 88 3.55 33.32 -3.93
C ARG A 88 4.54 33.77 -2.85
N THR A 89 5.24 32.80 -2.28
CA THR A 89 6.42 33.05 -1.44
C THR A 89 7.69 32.98 -2.29
N LYS A 90 8.79 33.58 -1.82
CA LYS A 90 10.10 33.61 -2.52
C LYS A 90 10.70 32.23 -2.82
N GLY A 91 10.08 31.14 -2.37
CA GLY A 91 10.64 29.80 -2.45
C GLY A 91 11.80 29.61 -1.48
N ARG A 92 12.41 28.42 -1.51
CA ARG A 92 13.68 28.12 -0.82
C ARG A 92 14.83 28.34 -1.78
N ASP A 93 15.94 28.86 -1.29
CA ASP A 93 17.20 28.86 -2.03
C ASP A 93 17.60 27.41 -2.35
N VAL A 94 17.69 27.10 -3.63
CA VAL A 94 18.17 25.82 -4.16
C VAL A 94 19.36 26.08 -5.06
N ASN A 95 20.50 25.46 -4.75
CA ASN A 95 21.70 25.47 -5.59
C ASN A 95 21.55 24.33 -6.60
N LEU A 96 21.32 24.67 -7.87
CA LEU A 96 21.20 23.72 -8.98
C LEU A 96 22.57 23.43 -9.61
#